data_AF-A0A959RUN9-F1
#
_entry.id   AF-A0A959RUN9-F1
#
_cell.length_a   1.000
_cell.length_b   1.000
_cell.length_c   1.000
_cell.angle_alpha   90.00
_cell.angle_beta   90.00
_cell.angle_gamma   90.00
#
_symmetry.space_group_name_H-M   'P 1'
#
loop_
_entity.id
_entity.type
_entity.pdbx_description
1 polymer ?
#
loop_
_entity_poly.entity_id
_entity_poly.type
_entity_poly.pdbx_seq_one_letter_code
_entity_poly.pdbx_strand_id
1 'polypeptide(L)'
;NDKIYKETDSSGNDFLSDVCIKWENAAIKFEDIGVRTVRLRFGVVLSEKGGALKKMLLPTKLGFGSALGSGNQFLPWIHIDDLIGIIAKSISEENMKGAYNAVAPSFSNYNEFAKTMAEVMDKPFFMPNVPSLILKLIFGEMSKVILEGSKISSKKLIDSGYIFHFPNLKEALSDLLNNT
;
A
#
# COMPACT_ATOMS: atom_id res chain seq x y z
N ASN A 1 3.46 -1.35 17.32
CA ASN A 1 3.25 0.08 17.66
C ASN A 1 1.93 0.48 17.04
N ASP A 2 1.00 1.00 17.83
CA ASP A 2 -0.38 1.30 17.37
C ASP A 2 -0.55 2.68 16.74
N LYS A 3 0.54 3.45 16.60
CA LYS A 3 0.51 4.74 15.92
C LYS A 3 -0.03 4.60 14.50
N ILE A 4 -1.03 5.42 14.18
CA ILE A 4 -1.53 5.63 12.82
C ILE A 4 -0.87 6.92 12.29
N TYR A 5 -0.07 6.79 11.24
CA TYR A 5 0.65 7.91 10.64
C TYR A 5 -0.27 8.71 9.71
N LYS A 6 -0.15 10.03 9.80
CA LYS A 6 -0.83 11.04 8.99
C LYS A 6 0.21 11.79 8.15
N GLU A 7 -0.25 12.58 7.19
CA GLU A 7 0.63 13.35 6.30
C GLU A 7 1.49 14.40 7.05
N THR A 8 1.04 14.81 8.23
CA THR A 8 1.69 15.78 9.13
C THR A 8 2.70 15.15 10.09
N ASP A 9 2.79 13.83 10.15
CA ASP A 9 3.79 13.16 10.99
C ASP A 9 5.20 13.29 10.38
N SER A 10 6.21 13.29 11.25
CA SER A 10 7.62 13.27 10.84
C SER A 10 7.93 12.04 9.99
N SER A 11 8.82 12.22 9.02
CA SER A 11 9.40 11.13 8.22
C SER A 11 10.16 10.13 9.10
N GLY A 12 10.38 8.93 8.56
CA GLY A 12 11.34 7.99 9.14
C GLY A 12 12.78 8.51 9.05
N ASN A 13 13.69 7.75 9.65
CA ASN A 13 15.12 8.07 9.71
C ASN A 13 15.99 7.05 8.95
N ASP A 14 15.42 6.44 7.92
CA ASP A 14 16.08 5.43 7.09
C ASP A 14 16.36 5.94 5.66
N PHE A 15 17.04 5.11 4.88
CA PHE A 15 17.39 5.41 3.49
C PHE A 15 16.16 5.66 2.61
N LEU A 16 15.08 4.89 2.77
CA LEU A 16 13.87 5.06 1.96
C LEU A 16 13.18 6.38 2.27
N SER A 17 13.18 6.79 3.55
CA SER A 17 12.66 8.07 4.01
C SER A 17 13.46 9.23 3.40
N ASP A 18 14.80 9.15 3.38
CA ASP A 18 15.66 10.16 2.76
C ASP A 18 15.39 10.30 1.24
N VAL A 19 15.19 9.18 0.53
CA VAL A 19 14.81 9.19 -0.89
C VAL A 19 13.47 9.89 -1.08
N CYS A 20 12.45 9.55 -0.29
CA CYS A 20 11.12 10.17 -0.37
C CYS A 20 11.17 11.67 -0.08
N ILE A 21 11.93 12.10 0.95
CA ILE A 21 12.11 13.52 1.30
C ILE A 21 12.73 14.28 0.13
N LYS A 22 13.80 13.75 -0.47
CA LYS A 22 14.46 14.37 -1.63
C LYS A 22 13.51 14.48 -2.83
N TRP A 23 12.71 13.44 -3.08
CA TRP A 23 11.74 13.45 -4.17
C TRP A 23 10.63 14.48 -3.93
N GLU A 24 10.04 14.53 -2.74
CA GLU A 24 9.01 15.51 -2.40
C GLU A 24 9.55 16.94 -2.42
N ASN A 25 10.76 17.18 -1.92
CA ASN A 25 11.40 18.49 -1.96
C ASN A 25 11.68 18.97 -3.38
N ALA A 26 12.01 18.06 -4.31
CA ALA A 26 12.14 18.42 -5.72
C ALA A 26 10.80 18.85 -6.33
N ALA A 27 9.71 18.19 -5.97
CA ALA A 27 8.36 18.54 -6.43
C ALA A 27 7.84 19.85 -5.82
N ILE A 28 8.13 20.13 -4.55
CA ILE A 28 7.68 21.36 -3.86
C ILE A 28 8.16 22.63 -4.58
N LYS A 29 9.29 22.59 -5.30
CA LYS A 29 9.81 23.75 -6.06
C LYS A 29 8.85 24.29 -7.12
N PHE A 30 7.88 23.47 -7.58
CA PHE A 30 6.84 23.96 -8.47
C PHE A 30 5.88 24.94 -7.77
N GLU A 31 5.72 24.84 -6.45
CA GLU A 31 4.92 25.79 -5.65
C GLU A 31 5.54 27.20 -5.69
N ASP A 32 6.88 27.32 -5.77
CA ASP A 32 7.59 28.62 -5.81
C ASP A 32 7.26 29.45 -7.06
N ILE A 33 6.86 28.79 -8.15
CA ILE A 33 6.43 29.43 -9.41
C ILE A 33 4.90 29.48 -9.56
N GLY A 34 4.16 29.25 -8.47
CA GLY A 34 2.70 29.33 -8.43
C GLY A 34 1.99 28.12 -9.03
N VAL A 35 2.69 27.01 -9.29
CA VAL A 35 2.07 25.78 -9.79
C VAL A 35 1.54 24.96 -8.62
N ARG A 36 0.23 24.69 -8.63
CA ARG A 36 -0.43 23.81 -7.66
C ARG A 36 0.22 22.43 -7.68
N THR A 37 0.72 21.99 -6.53
CA THR A 37 1.45 20.73 -6.39
C THR A 37 0.73 19.78 -5.43
N VAL A 38 0.48 18.55 -5.89
CA VAL A 38 -0.07 17.45 -5.08
C VAL A 38 0.95 16.32 -5.04
N ARG A 39 1.26 15.84 -3.83
CA ARG A 39 2.21 14.74 -3.60
C ARG A 39 1.45 13.54 -3.08
N LEU A 40 1.29 12.51 -3.90
CA LEU A 40 0.58 11.31 -3.49
C LEU A 40 1.56 10.27 -2.95
N ARG A 41 1.35 9.83 -1.71
CA ARG A 41 2.14 8.79 -1.04
C ARG A 41 1.38 7.47 -1.14
N PHE A 42 1.82 6.59 -2.03
CA PHE A 42 1.11 5.36 -2.33
C PHE A 42 1.40 4.27 -1.30
N GLY A 43 0.34 3.55 -0.91
CA GLY A 43 0.51 2.21 -0.36
C GLY A 43 0.93 1.20 -1.43
N VAL A 44 0.93 -0.07 -1.05
CA VAL A 44 1.08 -1.19 -1.97
C VAL A 44 -0.12 -1.23 -2.91
N VAL A 45 0.14 -0.93 -4.18
CA VAL A 45 -0.89 -0.94 -5.22
C VAL A 45 -1.23 -2.37 -5.59
N LEU A 46 -2.50 -2.74 -5.40
CA LEU A 46 -3.04 -4.06 -5.72
C LEU A 46 -3.60 -4.03 -7.15
N SER A 47 -3.07 -4.89 -8.01
CA SER A 47 -3.50 -5.02 -9.40
C SER A 47 -3.26 -6.44 -9.91
N GLU A 48 -4.22 -6.98 -10.68
CA GLU A 48 -4.08 -8.26 -11.36
C GLU A 48 -3.01 -8.23 -12.48
N LYS A 49 -2.79 -7.05 -13.09
CA LYS A 49 -1.93 -6.88 -14.27
C LYS A 49 -0.44 -6.92 -13.95
N GLY A 50 -0.06 -6.84 -12.68
CA GLY A 50 1.34 -6.89 -12.25
C GLY A 50 1.58 -6.31 -10.87
N GLY A 51 2.77 -5.73 -10.67
CA GLY A 51 3.12 -5.07 -9.43
C GLY A 51 3.33 -6.04 -8.25
N ALA A 52 3.07 -5.53 -7.04
CA ALA A 52 3.33 -6.24 -5.80
C ALA A 52 2.40 -7.45 -5.60
N LEU A 53 1.11 -7.31 -5.93
CA LEU A 53 0.12 -8.37 -5.75
C LEU A 53 0.54 -9.65 -6.50
N LYS A 54 0.95 -9.56 -7.77
CA LYS A 54 1.41 -10.72 -8.54
C LYS A 54 2.61 -11.45 -7.91
N LYS A 55 3.53 -10.72 -7.27
CA LYS A 55 4.66 -11.30 -6.55
C LYS A 55 4.22 -11.96 -5.24
N MET A 56 3.27 -11.34 -4.53
CA MET A 56 2.69 -11.86 -3.29
C MET A 56 1.78 -13.07 -3.51
N LEU A 57 1.18 -13.21 -4.70
CA LEU A 57 0.36 -14.36 -5.09
C LEU A 57 1.18 -15.63 -5.31
N LEU A 58 2.48 -15.53 -5.63
CA LEU A 58 3.27 -16.68 -6.08
C LEU A 58 3.29 -17.84 -5.06
N PRO A 59 3.50 -17.63 -3.75
CA PRO A 59 3.40 -18.71 -2.77
C PRO A 59 1.99 -19.32 -2.73
N THR A 60 0.95 -18.49 -2.70
CA THR A 60 -0.46 -18.92 -2.64
C THR A 60 -0.88 -19.72 -3.88
N LYS A 61 -0.39 -19.35 -5.07
CA LYS A 61 -0.65 -20.08 -6.33
C LYS A 61 -0.01 -21.47 -6.36
N LEU A 62 1.08 -21.70 -5.61
CA LEU A 62 1.73 -23.00 -5.49
C LEU A 62 1.00 -23.97 -4.55
N GLY A 63 -0.22 -23.62 -4.13
CA GLY A 63 -1.13 -24.50 -3.39
C GLY A 63 -1.17 -24.25 -1.88
N PHE A 64 -0.31 -23.37 -1.36
CA PHE A 64 -0.22 -23.10 0.07
C PHE A 64 -0.13 -21.59 0.35
N GLY A 65 -1.11 -21.05 1.06
CA GLY A 65 -1.01 -19.69 1.59
C GLY A 65 -0.08 -19.63 2.80
N SER A 66 0.83 -18.66 2.83
CA SER A 66 1.65 -18.33 4.01
C SER A 66 1.89 -16.82 4.08
N ALA A 67 1.94 -16.26 5.28
CA ALA A 67 2.37 -14.88 5.45
C ALA A 67 3.89 -14.73 5.28
N LEU A 68 4.36 -13.50 5.11
CA LEU A 68 5.78 -13.17 4.93
C LEU A 68 6.36 -12.58 6.23
N GLY A 69 7.53 -13.08 6.63
CA GLY A 69 8.20 -12.64 7.86
C GLY A 69 7.43 -13.03 9.12
N SER A 70 7.26 -12.08 10.05
CA SER A 70 6.41 -12.31 11.24
C SER A 70 4.91 -12.28 10.89
N GLY A 71 4.55 -11.61 9.79
CA GLY A 71 3.17 -11.39 9.38
C GLY A 71 2.45 -10.26 10.15
N ASN A 72 3.08 -9.72 11.20
CA ASN A 72 2.49 -8.71 12.08
C ASN A 72 2.69 -7.28 11.58
N GLN A 73 3.55 -7.09 10.57
CA GLN A 73 3.75 -5.79 9.95
C GLN A 73 2.48 -5.34 9.24
N PHE A 74 2.15 -4.05 9.35
CA PHE A 74 1.00 -3.47 8.65
C PHE A 74 1.30 -3.30 7.17
N LEU A 75 0.36 -3.64 6.31
CA LEU A 75 0.47 -3.49 4.88
C LEU A 75 -0.44 -2.34 4.44
N PRO A 76 0.05 -1.08 4.34
CA PRO A 76 -0.73 -0.04 3.70
C PRO A 76 -0.92 -0.44 2.23
N TRP A 77 -2.16 -0.58 1.79
CA TRP A 77 -2.50 -1.07 0.45
C TRP A 77 -3.52 -0.14 -0.20
N ILE A 78 -3.67 -0.21 -1.52
CA ILE A 78 -4.75 0.47 -2.26
C ILE A 78 -5.14 -0.31 -3.51
N HIS A 79 -6.43 -0.35 -3.83
CA HIS A 79 -6.90 -0.90 -5.09
C HIS A 79 -6.46 0.00 -6.27
N ILE A 80 -6.11 -0.60 -7.41
CA ILE A 80 -5.64 0.16 -8.59
C ILE A 80 -6.66 1.20 -9.06
N ASP A 81 -7.95 0.87 -9.07
CA ASP A 81 -9.00 1.80 -9.52
C ASP A 81 -9.19 2.97 -8.56
N ASP A 82 -9.05 2.74 -7.25
CA ASP A 82 -9.10 3.82 -6.28
C ASP A 82 -7.88 4.74 -6.44
N LEU A 83 -6.69 4.17 -6.67
CA LEU A 83 -5.51 4.96 -6.96
C LEU A 83 -5.69 5.84 -8.21
N ILE A 84 -6.24 5.29 -9.30
CA ILE A 84 -6.54 6.04 -10.52
C ILE A 84 -7.56 7.15 -10.23
N GLY A 85 -8.61 6.86 -9.46
CA GLY A 85 -9.60 7.85 -9.05
C GLY A 85 -9.01 8.98 -8.22
N ILE A 86 -8.08 8.69 -7.30
CA ILE A 86 -7.36 9.71 -6.51
C ILE A 86 -6.49 10.58 -7.42
N ILE A 87 -5.77 9.97 -8.38
CA ILE A 87 -4.97 10.71 -9.35
C ILE A 87 -5.87 11.64 -10.17
N ALA A 88 -6.99 11.13 -10.71
CA ALA A 88 -7.95 11.93 -11.46
C ALA A 88 -8.50 13.10 -10.62
N LYS A 89 -8.91 12.84 -9.38
CA LYS A 89 -9.37 13.89 -8.44
C LYS A 89 -8.27 14.92 -8.18
N SER A 90 -7.02 14.48 -8.01
CA SER A 90 -5.89 15.40 -7.76
C SER A 90 -5.62 16.35 -8.94
N ILE A 91 -5.93 15.91 -10.15
CA ILE A 91 -5.82 16.72 -11.37
C ILE A 91 -7.00 17.71 -11.42
N SER A 92 -8.23 17.25 -11.19
CA SER A 92 -9.44 18.05 -11.37
C SER A 92 -9.79 18.99 -10.20
N GLU A 93 -9.37 18.68 -8.97
CA GLU A 93 -9.74 19.43 -7.77
C GLU A 93 -8.70 20.53 -7.47
N GLU A 94 -9.07 21.80 -7.68
CA GLU A 94 -8.19 22.95 -7.47
C GLU A 94 -7.79 23.15 -6.01
N ASN A 95 -8.63 22.72 -5.07
CA ASN A 95 -8.37 22.85 -3.63
C ASN A 95 -7.42 21.78 -3.08
N MET A 96 -7.14 20.73 -3.88
CA MET A 96 -6.25 19.65 -3.47
C MET A 96 -4.80 20.10 -3.62
N LYS A 97 -4.08 20.19 -2.48
CA LYS A 97 -2.67 20.64 -2.42
C LYS A 97 -1.87 19.95 -1.31
N GLY A 98 -0.56 19.82 -1.55
CA GLY A 98 0.37 19.19 -0.63
C GLY A 98 0.30 17.66 -0.64
N ALA A 99 0.74 17.03 0.44
CA ALA A 99 0.82 15.58 0.54
C ALA A 99 -0.52 14.92 0.85
N TYR A 100 -0.80 13.75 0.26
CA TYR A 100 -1.95 12.88 0.57
C TYR A 100 -1.51 11.42 0.61
N ASN A 101 -1.93 10.69 1.64
CA ASN A 101 -1.72 9.25 1.72
C ASN A 101 -2.79 8.53 0.89
N ALA A 102 -2.40 7.99 -0.27
CA ALA A 102 -3.26 7.18 -1.12
C ALA A 102 -3.16 5.71 -0.68
N VAL A 103 -3.91 5.42 0.38
CA VAL A 103 -4.08 4.10 0.98
C VAL A 103 -5.58 3.86 1.22
N ALA A 104 -6.01 2.60 1.19
CA ALA A 104 -7.36 2.21 1.56
C ALA A 104 -7.64 2.52 3.05
N PRO A 105 -8.89 2.80 3.45
CA PRO A 105 -9.25 3.13 4.82
C PRO A 105 -9.12 1.93 5.80
N SER A 106 -9.28 0.69 5.33
CA SER A 106 -9.12 -0.47 6.21
C SER A 106 -7.65 -0.77 6.48
N PHE A 107 -7.31 -0.95 7.76
CA PHE A 107 -5.99 -1.44 8.15
C PHE A 107 -5.94 -2.96 8.04
N SER A 108 -4.84 -3.47 7.49
CA SER A 108 -4.57 -4.91 7.51
C SER A 108 -3.10 -5.15 7.79
N ASN A 109 -2.81 -6.11 8.67
CA ASN A 109 -1.47 -6.69 8.75
C ASN A 109 -1.27 -7.75 7.66
N TYR A 110 -0.03 -8.19 7.48
CA TYR A 110 0.28 -9.15 6.42
C TYR A 110 -0.39 -10.52 6.65
N ASN A 111 -0.57 -10.96 7.90
CA ASN A 111 -1.32 -12.20 8.19
C ASN A 111 -2.78 -12.10 7.73
N GLU A 112 -3.48 -11.01 8.07
CA GLU A 112 -4.84 -10.73 7.62
C GLU A 112 -4.91 -10.66 6.09
N PHE A 113 -3.92 -10.01 5.47
CA PHE A 113 -3.83 -9.93 4.02
C PHE A 113 -3.67 -11.29 3.36
N ALA A 114 -2.70 -12.07 3.80
CA ALA A 114 -2.40 -13.38 3.21
C ALA A 114 -3.53 -14.39 3.45
N LYS A 115 -4.17 -14.35 4.62
CA LYS A 115 -5.34 -15.16 4.93
C LYS A 115 -6.53 -14.78 4.04
N THR A 116 -6.85 -13.49 3.93
CA THR A 116 -7.96 -13.02 3.07
C THR A 116 -7.72 -13.39 1.61
N MET A 117 -6.49 -13.26 1.13
CA MET A 117 -6.09 -13.67 -0.22
C MET A 117 -6.28 -15.18 -0.43
N ALA A 118 -5.85 -16.02 0.52
CA ALA A 118 -6.05 -17.46 0.44
C ALA A 118 -7.54 -17.85 0.45
N GLU A 119 -8.35 -17.19 1.28
CA GLU A 119 -9.82 -17.38 1.30
C GLU A 119 -10.47 -17.03 -0.03
N VAL A 120 -10.12 -15.88 -0.64
CA VAL A 120 -10.65 -15.46 -1.94
C VAL A 120 -10.27 -16.44 -3.05
N MET A 121 -9.07 -17.02 -2.99
CA MET A 121 -8.58 -17.96 -4.00
C MET A 121 -8.98 -19.43 -3.76
N ASP A 122 -9.79 -19.70 -2.73
CA ASP A 122 -10.14 -21.05 -2.28
C ASP A 122 -8.89 -21.93 -2.04
N LYS A 123 -7.92 -21.38 -1.30
CA LYS A 123 -6.66 -22.05 -0.93
C LYS A 123 -6.52 -22.21 0.58
N PRO A 124 -5.90 -23.31 1.05
CA PRO A 124 -5.66 -23.50 2.47
C PRO A 124 -4.55 -22.55 2.98
N PHE A 125 -4.71 -22.09 4.22
CA PHE A 125 -3.78 -21.19 4.92
C PHE A 125 -3.33 -21.80 6.26
N PHE A 126 -2.38 -22.73 6.21
CA PHE A 126 -1.83 -23.41 7.41
C PHE A 126 -0.30 -23.48 7.44
N MET A 127 0.38 -23.08 6.36
CA MET A 127 1.83 -23.16 6.30
C MET A 127 2.49 -22.10 7.21
N PRO A 128 3.65 -22.41 7.80
CA PRO A 128 4.39 -21.42 8.57
C PRO A 128 4.79 -20.25 7.68
N ASN A 129 4.91 -19.08 8.28
CA ASN A 129 5.30 -17.87 7.57
C ASN A 129 6.66 -18.02 6.91
N VAL A 130 6.83 -17.45 5.71
CA VAL A 130 8.12 -17.44 5.00
C VAL A 130 9.14 -16.64 5.82
N PRO A 131 10.25 -17.26 6.25
CA PRO A 131 11.26 -16.57 7.03
C PRO A 131 11.82 -15.33 6.32
N SER A 132 12.06 -14.27 7.08
CA SER A 132 12.66 -13.01 6.57
C SER A 132 14.00 -13.22 5.86
N LEU A 133 14.76 -14.26 6.23
CA LEU A 133 16.02 -14.62 5.58
C LEU A 133 15.81 -15.01 4.11
N ILE A 134 14.77 -15.80 3.83
CA ILE A 134 14.43 -16.23 2.45
C ILE A 134 14.03 -15.01 1.62
N LEU A 135 13.26 -14.09 2.21
CA LEU A 135 12.84 -12.86 1.54
C LEU A 135 14.02 -11.94 1.22
N LYS A 136 14.99 -11.83 2.13
CA LYS A 136 16.24 -11.10 1.88
C LYS A 136 17.07 -11.74 0.77
N LEU A 137 17.09 -13.07 0.66
CA LEU A 137 17.81 -13.77 -0.43
C LEU A 137 17.18 -13.51 -1.80
N ILE A 138 15.84 -13.50 -1.89
CA ILE A 138 15.12 -13.33 -3.16
C ILE A 138 15.05 -11.85 -3.58
N PHE A 139 14.79 -10.95 -2.62
CA PHE A 139 14.48 -9.54 -2.89
C PHE A 139 15.57 -8.56 -2.46
N GLY A 140 16.63 -9.02 -1.79
CA GLY A 140 17.69 -8.13 -1.28
C GLY A 140 17.15 -7.08 -0.31
N GLU A 141 17.64 -5.85 -0.46
CA GLU A 141 17.21 -4.68 0.33
C GLU A 141 15.72 -4.32 0.12
N MET A 142 15.11 -4.71 -1.01
CA MET A 142 13.68 -4.49 -1.26
C MET A 142 12.78 -5.29 -0.33
N SER A 143 13.32 -6.32 0.34
CA SER A 143 12.59 -7.08 1.35
C SER A 143 12.12 -6.21 2.53
N LYS A 144 12.78 -5.09 2.83
CA LYS A 144 12.35 -4.15 3.88
C LYS A 144 10.96 -3.58 3.62
N VAL A 145 10.62 -3.29 2.36
CA VAL A 145 9.28 -2.81 1.98
C VAL A 145 8.17 -3.83 2.30
N ILE A 146 8.53 -5.12 2.35
CA ILE A 146 7.61 -6.23 2.63
C ILE A 146 7.61 -6.58 4.13
N LEU A 147 8.76 -6.46 4.77
CA LEU A 147 9.00 -6.88 6.16
C LEU A 147 8.72 -5.76 7.19
N GLU A 148 8.68 -4.52 6.75
CA GLU A 148 8.43 -3.34 7.56
C GLU A 148 7.16 -2.65 7.06
N GLY A 149 6.38 -2.09 7.98
CA GLY A 149 5.13 -1.46 7.60
C GLY A 149 4.38 -0.84 8.76
N SER A 150 3.58 0.18 8.44
CA SER A 150 2.94 1.07 9.40
C SER A 150 1.45 1.24 9.07
N LYS A 151 0.63 1.50 10.09
CA LYS A 151 -0.75 1.95 9.89
C LYS A 151 -0.71 3.38 9.32
N ILE A 152 -1.24 3.59 8.10
CA ILE A 152 -1.26 4.90 7.44
C ILE A 152 -2.72 5.35 7.29
N SER A 153 -3.03 6.58 7.72
CA SER A 153 -4.38 7.13 7.61
C SER A 153 -4.66 7.67 6.22
N SER A 154 -5.83 7.35 5.67
CA SER A 154 -6.41 7.97 4.47
C SER A 154 -7.37 9.13 4.79
N LYS A 155 -7.43 9.59 6.05
CA LYS A 155 -8.41 10.57 6.51
C LYS A 155 -8.39 11.86 5.70
N LYS A 156 -7.21 12.37 5.30
CA LYS A 156 -7.12 13.60 4.50
C LYS A 156 -7.79 13.47 3.12
N LEU A 157 -7.75 12.28 2.51
CA LEU A 157 -8.48 12.00 1.26
C LEU A 157 -9.98 11.94 1.50
N ILE A 158 -10.42 11.24 2.54
CA ILE A 158 -11.84 11.15 2.92
C ILE A 158 -12.40 12.55 3.20
N ASP A 159 -11.68 13.36 3.97
CA ASP A 159 -12.06 14.72 4.32
C ASP A 159 -12.06 15.66 3.08
N SER A 160 -11.37 15.28 1.99
CA SER A 160 -11.45 15.97 0.68
C SER A 160 -12.66 15.56 -0.16
N GLY A 161 -13.51 14.67 0.36
CA GLY A 161 -14.69 14.14 -0.33
C GLY A 161 -14.37 13.02 -1.32
N TYR A 162 -13.21 12.36 -1.22
CA TYR A 162 -12.94 11.16 -2.01
C TYR A 162 -13.73 9.97 -1.45
N ILE A 163 -14.45 9.26 -2.31
CA ILE A 163 -15.21 8.05 -1.97
C ILE A 163 -14.47 6.86 -2.55
N PHE A 164 -14.03 5.94 -1.69
CA PHE A 164 -13.36 4.72 -2.08
C PHE A 164 -14.37 3.70 -2.63
N HIS A 165 -14.07 3.14 -3.80
CA HIS A 165 -14.81 2.02 -4.37
C HIS A 165 -14.50 0.72 -3.63
N PHE A 166 -13.25 0.56 -3.15
CA PHE A 166 -12.79 -0.64 -2.47
C PHE A 166 -12.23 -0.31 -1.07
N PRO A 167 -13.09 0.09 -0.11
CA PRO A 167 -12.64 0.43 1.23
C PRO A 167 -12.20 -0.79 2.05
N ASN A 168 -12.67 -2.00 1.69
CA ASN A 168 -12.43 -3.25 2.40
C ASN A 168 -11.49 -4.18 1.62
N LEU A 169 -10.56 -4.83 2.32
CA LEU A 169 -9.57 -5.69 1.67
C LEU A 169 -10.18 -6.90 0.96
N LYS A 170 -11.19 -7.54 1.56
CA LYS A 170 -11.83 -8.73 0.97
C LYS A 170 -12.52 -8.39 -0.35
N GLU A 171 -13.20 -7.26 -0.41
CA GLU A 171 -13.86 -6.78 -1.64
C GLU A 171 -12.82 -6.47 -2.71
N ALA A 172 -11.76 -5.75 -2.37
CA ALA A 172 -10.66 -5.44 -3.27
C ALA A 172 -9.98 -6.70 -3.84
N LEU A 173 -9.68 -7.69 -2.99
CA LEU A 173 -9.06 -8.94 -3.44
C LEU A 173 -10.03 -9.80 -4.25
N SER A 174 -11.32 -9.82 -3.89
CA SER A 174 -12.33 -10.55 -4.65
C SER A 174 -12.46 -10.01 -6.07
N ASP A 175 -12.49 -8.69 -6.23
CA ASP A 175 -12.50 -8.03 -7.54
C ASP A 175 -11.27 -8.41 -8.38
N LEU A 176 -10.09 -8.32 -7.78
CA LEU A 176 -8.81 -8.55 -8.47
C LEU A 176 -8.50 -10.02 -8.78
N LEU A 177 -9.11 -10.99 -8.07
CA LEU A 177 -8.70 -12.39 -8.13
C LEU A 177 -9.80 -13.34 -8.62
N ASN A 178 -11.09 -13.00 -8.50
CA ASN A 178 -12.17 -13.90 -8.93
C ASN A 178 -12.30 -14.02 -10.47
N ASN A 179 -11.60 -13.18 -11.23
CA ASN A 179 -11.57 -13.22 -12.70
C ASN A 179 -10.31 -13.93 -13.28
N THR A 180 -9.49 -14.57 -12.44
CA THR A 180 -8.26 -15.28 -12.85
C THR A 180 -8.23 -16.74 -12.42
#